data_AF-A0A916UJP6-F1
#
_entry.id   AF-A0A916UJP6-F1
#
_cell.length_a   1.000
_cell.length_b   1.000
_cell.length_c   1.000
_cell.angle_alpha   90.00
_cell.angle_beta   90.00
_cell.angle_gamma   90.00
#
_symmetry.space_group_name_H-M   'P 1'
#
loop_
_entity.id
_entity.type
_entity.pdbx_description
1 polymer ?
#
loop_
_entity_poly.entity_id
_entity_poly.type
_entity_poly.pdbx_seq_one_letter_code
_entity_poly.pdbx_strand_id
1 'polypeptide(L)'
;MTPRIPPGSLRELGPSNWAFSRFAAKVMRVNDVHLFSTLGHTRGLFRAWLMFSARLMPFGSLPRYEVEMMILRIAILRGCTYEYDHHEKLGKRAGLSRAIINRIEAGPSAPGWSTRHHALLVAVDQLINTKDIDDETWARLDRFFNHRELVEIVLLIGQYDSLATTIRALRIERDQRIVKPQRIVEPQPSHGQLAER
;
A
#
# COMPACT_ATOMS: atom_id res chain seq x y z
N MET A 1 -18.56 4.64 -2.50
CA MET A 1 -18.51 5.64 -3.59
C MET A 1 -18.46 4.88 -4.89
N THR A 2 -19.18 5.33 -5.92
CA THR A 2 -19.14 4.68 -7.25
C THR A 2 -17.79 4.95 -7.94
N PRO A 3 -17.09 3.92 -8.46
CA PRO A 3 -15.87 4.10 -9.22
C PRO A 3 -16.13 4.92 -10.49
N ARG A 4 -15.20 5.81 -10.87
CA ARG A 4 -15.32 6.59 -12.13
C ARG A 4 -14.98 5.74 -13.35
N ILE A 5 -14.06 4.80 -13.17
CA ILE A 5 -13.73 3.77 -14.15
C ILE A 5 -13.88 2.42 -13.44
N PRO A 6 -14.80 1.55 -13.87
CA PRO A 6 -14.97 0.24 -13.25
C PRO A 6 -13.78 -0.67 -13.58
N PRO A 7 -13.52 -1.70 -12.73
CA PRO A 7 -12.64 -2.81 -13.07
C PRO A 7 -12.97 -3.39 -14.44
N GLY A 8 -11.99 -3.50 -15.33
CA GLY A 8 -12.27 -3.95 -16.69
C GLY A 8 -12.35 -5.47 -16.84
N SER A 9 -13.07 -5.88 -17.88
CA SER A 9 -13.24 -7.26 -18.34
C SER A 9 -12.08 -7.77 -19.19
N LEU A 10 -12.06 -9.06 -19.52
CA LEU A 10 -11.08 -9.67 -20.43
C LEU A 10 -10.97 -8.93 -21.77
N ARG A 11 -12.09 -8.45 -22.31
CA ARG A 11 -12.14 -7.74 -23.59
C ARG A 11 -11.49 -6.36 -23.50
N GLU A 12 -11.68 -5.66 -22.40
CA GLU A 12 -11.16 -4.30 -22.21
C GLU A 12 -9.65 -4.32 -21.93
N LEU A 13 -9.22 -5.18 -20.99
CA LEU A 13 -7.82 -5.33 -20.58
C LEU A 13 -6.97 -6.02 -21.64
N GLY A 14 -7.59 -6.90 -22.44
CA GLY A 14 -6.89 -7.88 -23.25
C GLY A 14 -6.36 -9.05 -22.39
N PRO A 15 -5.96 -10.17 -23.04
CA PRO A 15 -5.65 -11.41 -22.34
C PRO A 15 -4.50 -11.28 -21.35
N SER A 16 -3.42 -10.56 -21.69
CA SER A 16 -2.23 -10.44 -20.85
C SER A 16 -2.49 -9.68 -19.55
N ASN A 17 -3.11 -8.49 -19.62
CA ASN A 17 -3.37 -7.67 -18.44
C ASN A 17 -4.45 -8.28 -17.55
N TRP A 18 -5.47 -8.89 -18.17
CA TRP A 18 -6.52 -9.59 -17.43
C TRP A 18 -5.95 -10.80 -16.68
N ALA A 19 -5.17 -11.65 -17.36
CA ALA A 19 -4.54 -12.81 -16.74
C ALA A 19 -3.62 -12.41 -15.58
N PHE A 20 -2.81 -11.36 -15.77
CA PHE A 20 -1.97 -10.80 -14.71
C PHE A 20 -2.80 -10.33 -13.51
N SER A 21 -3.87 -9.55 -13.75
CA SER A 21 -4.72 -9.01 -12.67
C SER A 21 -5.40 -10.14 -11.87
N ARG A 22 -5.90 -11.17 -12.55
CA ARG A 22 -6.49 -12.35 -11.90
C ARG A 22 -5.46 -13.17 -11.12
N PHE A 23 -4.26 -13.33 -11.67
CA PHE A 23 -3.17 -14.01 -10.97
C PHE A 23 -2.77 -13.25 -9.69
N ALA A 24 -2.60 -11.93 -9.78
CA ALA A 24 -2.30 -11.08 -8.63
C ALA A 24 -3.40 -11.18 -7.56
N ALA A 25 -4.67 -11.12 -7.94
CA ALA A 25 -5.81 -11.28 -7.02
C ALA A 25 -5.76 -12.62 -6.26
N LYS A 26 -5.43 -13.71 -6.96
CA LYS A 26 -5.26 -15.05 -6.36
C LYS A 26 -4.11 -15.08 -5.35
N VAL A 27 -2.95 -14.51 -5.68
CA VAL A 27 -1.80 -14.43 -4.77
C VAL A 27 -2.12 -13.59 -3.52
N MET A 28 -2.86 -12.49 -3.71
CA MET A 28 -3.25 -11.56 -2.65
C MET A 28 -4.49 -12.02 -1.86
N ARG A 29 -5.16 -13.10 -2.29
CA ARG A 29 -6.39 -13.66 -1.71
C ARG A 29 -7.53 -12.65 -1.63
N VAL A 30 -7.72 -11.89 -2.72
CA VAL A 30 -8.81 -10.94 -2.91
C VAL A 30 -9.61 -11.31 -4.16
N ASN A 31 -10.86 -10.84 -4.24
CA ASN A 31 -11.72 -11.10 -5.41
C ASN A 31 -11.17 -10.46 -6.69
N ASP A 32 -10.60 -9.27 -6.53
CA ASP A 32 -9.92 -8.51 -7.57
C ASP A 32 -8.88 -7.58 -6.92
N VAL A 33 -7.84 -7.24 -7.69
CA VAL A 33 -6.96 -6.11 -7.36
C VAL A 33 -7.48 -4.93 -8.15
N HIS A 34 -8.40 -4.16 -7.58
CA HIS A 34 -9.14 -3.13 -8.31
C HIS A 34 -8.23 -2.08 -8.93
N LEU A 35 -7.07 -1.81 -8.31
CA LEU A 35 -6.03 -0.97 -8.91
C LEU A 35 -5.54 -1.53 -10.25
N PHE A 36 -5.24 -2.83 -10.31
CA PHE A 36 -4.68 -3.46 -11.50
C PHE A 36 -5.74 -3.62 -12.60
N SER A 37 -6.95 -4.01 -12.23
CA SER A 37 -8.05 -4.14 -13.19
C SER A 37 -8.56 -2.80 -13.72
N THR A 38 -8.35 -1.71 -12.98
CA THR A 38 -8.65 -0.35 -13.44
C THR A 38 -7.52 0.22 -14.30
N LEU A 39 -6.27 0.20 -13.82
CA LEU A 39 -5.15 0.71 -14.63
C LEU A 39 -4.89 -0.14 -15.88
N GLY A 40 -5.26 -1.42 -15.84
CA GLY A 40 -5.15 -2.38 -16.95
C GLY A 40 -5.84 -1.94 -18.24
N HIS A 41 -6.84 -1.05 -18.17
CA HIS A 41 -7.46 -0.40 -19.34
C HIS A 41 -6.44 0.29 -20.25
N THR A 42 -5.32 0.75 -19.70
CA THR A 42 -4.26 1.46 -20.43
C THR A 42 -3.26 0.55 -21.14
N ARG A 43 -3.45 -0.78 -21.08
CA ARG A 43 -2.67 -1.79 -21.82
C ARG A 43 -1.15 -1.70 -21.64
N GLY A 44 -0.45 -1.15 -22.63
CA GLY A 44 1.01 -0.99 -22.62
C GLY A 44 1.50 -0.13 -21.46
N LEU A 45 0.77 0.94 -21.15
CA LEU A 45 1.12 1.85 -20.07
C LEU A 45 1.06 1.15 -18.71
N PHE A 46 0.03 0.34 -18.44
CA PHE A 46 -0.05 -0.47 -17.22
C PHE A 46 1.17 -1.36 -17.02
N ARG A 47 1.64 -2.02 -18.09
CA ARG A 47 2.82 -2.90 -18.02
C ARG A 47 4.10 -2.11 -17.74
N ALA A 48 4.29 -0.97 -18.40
CA ALA A 48 5.42 -0.09 -18.14
C ALA A 48 5.39 0.45 -16.70
N TRP A 49 4.22 0.85 -16.21
CA TRP A 49 4.00 1.30 -14.83
C TRP A 49 4.31 0.19 -13.82
N LEU A 50 3.91 -1.06 -14.08
CA LEU A 50 4.26 -2.20 -13.23
C LEU A 50 5.78 -2.39 -13.16
N MET A 51 6.48 -2.29 -14.30
CA MET A 51 7.94 -2.44 -14.32
C MET A 51 8.65 -1.33 -13.57
N PHE A 52 8.23 -0.07 -13.76
CA PHE A 52 8.77 1.07 -13.01
C PHE A 52 8.51 0.91 -11.50
N SER A 53 7.25 0.63 -11.13
CA SER A 53 6.86 0.44 -9.73
C SER A 53 7.63 -0.71 -9.09
N ALA A 54 7.84 -1.82 -9.81
CA ALA A 54 8.62 -2.96 -9.35
C ALA A 54 10.08 -2.62 -9.01
N ARG A 55 10.67 -1.63 -9.70
CA ARG A 55 12.04 -1.14 -9.44
C ARG A 55 12.14 -0.22 -8.23
N LEU A 56 11.01 0.29 -7.72
CA LEU A 56 10.94 1.02 -6.45
C LEU A 56 10.49 0.08 -5.31
N MET A 57 9.55 -0.82 -5.59
CA MET A 57 9.11 -1.90 -4.71
C MET A 57 8.56 -3.08 -5.54
N PRO A 58 9.04 -4.33 -5.36
CA PRO A 58 9.87 -4.80 -4.24
C PRO A 58 11.39 -4.80 -4.53
N PHE A 59 11.84 -4.43 -5.73
CA PHE A 59 13.23 -4.60 -6.17
C PHE A 59 14.07 -3.31 -6.09
N GLY A 60 13.62 -2.33 -5.29
CA GLY A 60 14.38 -1.14 -4.95
C GLY A 60 15.61 -1.45 -4.07
N SER A 61 16.46 -0.44 -3.88
CA SER A 61 17.65 -0.55 -3.02
C SER A 61 17.36 -0.25 -1.55
N LEU A 62 16.27 0.46 -1.25
CA LEU A 62 15.90 0.83 0.10
C LEU A 62 15.39 -0.37 0.93
N PRO A 63 15.68 -0.43 2.24
CA PRO A 63 15.13 -1.43 3.13
C PRO A 63 13.60 -1.45 3.11
N ARG A 64 13.01 -2.65 3.08
CA ARG A 64 11.56 -2.81 2.98
C ARG A 64 10.80 -2.09 4.09
N TYR A 65 11.35 -2.06 5.30
CA TYR A 65 10.79 -1.34 6.45
C TYR A 65 10.62 0.16 6.17
N GLU A 66 11.63 0.81 5.59
CA GLU A 66 11.66 2.25 5.30
C GLU A 66 10.74 2.60 4.13
N VAL A 67 10.71 1.74 3.10
CA VAL A 67 9.78 1.85 1.97
C VAL A 67 8.33 1.85 2.47
N GLU A 68 7.94 0.84 3.27
CA GLU A 68 6.57 0.75 3.79
C GLU A 68 6.22 1.90 4.75
N MET A 69 7.21 2.38 5.53
CA MET A 69 7.02 3.54 6.41
C MET A 69 6.67 4.80 5.61
N MET A 70 7.44 5.11 4.55
CA MET A 70 7.17 6.26 3.69
C MET A 70 5.82 6.15 3.01
N ILE A 71 5.49 4.98 2.45
CA ILE A 71 4.22 4.78 1.74
C ILE A 71 3.02 4.91 2.67
N LEU A 72 3.10 4.37 3.89
CA LEU A 72 2.05 4.55 4.88
C LEU A 72 1.85 6.03 5.22
N ARG A 73 2.94 6.79 5.42
CA ARG A 73 2.85 8.23 5.68
C ARG A 73 2.18 8.98 4.52
N ILE A 74 2.56 8.66 3.27
CA ILE A 74 1.94 9.23 2.07
C ILE A 74 0.45 8.92 2.02
N ALA A 75 0.07 7.65 2.23
CA ALA A 75 -1.33 7.24 2.22
C ALA A 75 -2.16 7.97 3.28
N ILE A 76 -1.61 8.22 4.46
CA ILE A 76 -2.23 9.00 5.54
C ILE A 76 -2.42 10.46 5.10
N LEU A 77 -1.37 11.13 4.63
CA LEU A 77 -1.43 12.53 4.19
C LEU A 77 -2.39 12.74 3.01
N ARG A 78 -2.51 11.77 2.11
CA ARG A 78 -3.43 11.81 0.96
C ARG A 78 -4.83 11.35 1.29
N GLY A 79 -5.07 10.77 2.48
CA GLY A 79 -6.33 10.11 2.82
C GLY A 79 -6.67 8.93 1.89
N CYS A 80 -5.65 8.21 1.43
CA CYS A 80 -5.78 7.09 0.49
C CYS A 80 -5.95 5.76 1.24
N THR A 81 -7.19 5.39 1.54
CA THR A 81 -7.50 4.16 2.31
C THR A 81 -7.13 2.88 1.56
N TYR A 82 -7.14 2.88 0.23
CA TYR A 82 -6.69 1.74 -0.58
C TYR A 82 -5.21 1.42 -0.35
N GLU A 83 -4.34 2.43 -0.48
CA GLU A 83 -2.90 2.24 -0.26
C GLU A 83 -2.61 1.91 1.19
N TYR A 84 -3.24 2.62 2.14
CA TYR A 84 -3.08 2.35 3.56
C TYR A 84 -3.37 0.87 3.88
N ASP A 85 -4.49 0.32 3.39
CA ASP A 85 -4.86 -1.07 3.64
C ASP A 85 -3.87 -2.11 3.13
N HIS A 86 -3.23 -1.82 1.99
CA HIS A 86 -2.25 -2.71 1.38
C HIS A 86 -0.92 -2.60 2.11
N HIS A 87 -0.46 -1.37 2.33
CA HIS A 87 0.84 -1.09 2.91
C HIS A 87 0.86 -1.28 4.43
N GLU A 88 -0.27 -1.25 5.13
CA GLU A 88 -0.33 -1.65 6.54
C GLU A 88 0.01 -3.14 6.70
N LYS A 89 -0.49 -3.99 5.80
CA LYS A 89 -0.22 -5.44 5.81
C LYS A 89 1.21 -5.75 5.41
N LEU A 90 1.72 -5.08 4.38
CA LEU A 90 3.09 -5.26 3.92
C LEU A 90 4.09 -4.70 4.95
N GLY A 91 3.78 -3.55 5.52
CA GLY A 91 4.49 -2.94 6.64
C GLY A 91 4.62 -3.88 7.84
N LYS A 92 3.51 -4.51 8.27
CA LYS A 92 3.53 -5.52 9.35
C LYS A 92 4.49 -6.67 9.03
N ARG A 93 4.50 -7.17 7.78
CA ARG A 93 5.44 -8.21 7.33
C ARG A 93 6.88 -7.74 7.29
N ALA A 94 7.10 -6.44 7.07
CA ALA A 94 8.41 -5.80 7.10
C ALA A 94 8.89 -5.41 8.50
N GLY A 95 8.09 -5.66 9.55
CA GLY A 95 8.45 -5.37 10.94
C GLY A 95 7.86 -4.08 11.51
N LEU A 96 6.96 -3.38 10.80
CA LEU A 96 6.23 -2.25 11.37
C LEU A 96 5.20 -2.76 12.38
N SER A 97 5.52 -2.61 13.67
CA SER A 97 4.60 -2.92 14.76
C SER A 97 3.42 -1.95 14.77
N ARG A 98 2.33 -2.31 15.47
CA ARG A 98 1.18 -1.39 15.65
C ARG A 98 1.60 -0.06 16.27
N ALA A 99 2.52 -0.08 17.23
CA ALA A 99 3.05 1.13 17.87
C ALA A 99 3.78 2.03 16.86
N ILE A 100 4.56 1.45 15.94
CA ILE A 100 5.23 2.21 14.88
C ILE A 100 4.20 2.80 13.91
N ILE A 101 3.19 2.02 13.49
CA ILE A 101 2.14 2.52 12.58
C ILE A 101 1.39 3.70 13.20
N ASN A 102 0.99 3.58 14.47
CA ASN A 102 0.35 4.69 15.20
C ASN A 102 1.27 5.92 15.27
N ARG A 103 2.59 5.71 15.37
CA ARG A 103 3.55 6.82 15.35
C ARG A 103 3.67 7.45 13.95
N ILE A 104 3.61 6.67 12.87
CA ILE A 104 3.58 7.18 11.48
C ILE A 104 2.32 8.05 11.27
N GLU A 105 1.19 7.64 11.83
CA GLU A 105 -0.05 8.42 11.84
C GLU A 105 0.11 9.76 12.57
N ALA A 106 0.74 9.76 13.74
CA ALA A 106 1.06 10.98 14.48
C ALA A 106 2.09 11.89 13.78
N GLY A 107 2.93 11.33 12.91
CA GLY A 107 3.85 12.07 12.04
C GLY A 107 5.26 12.28 12.60
N PRO A 108 6.08 13.12 11.92
CA PRO A 108 7.49 13.30 12.25
C PRO A 108 7.73 13.85 13.66
N SER A 109 6.83 14.70 14.18
CA SER A 109 6.93 15.29 15.52
C SER A 109 6.69 14.29 16.67
N ALA A 110 6.24 13.07 16.36
CA ALA A 110 6.03 12.05 17.38
C ALA A 110 7.37 11.56 17.96
N PRO A 111 7.48 11.37 19.29
CA PRO A 111 8.74 10.98 19.92
C PRO A 111 9.14 9.54 19.59
N GLY A 112 10.44 9.26 19.69
CA GLY A 112 10.99 7.91 19.57
C GLY A 112 11.38 7.48 18.15
N TRP A 113 11.44 8.42 17.20
CA TRP A 113 12.09 8.19 15.91
C TRP A 113 13.61 8.20 16.04
N SER A 114 14.28 7.33 15.30
CA SER A 114 15.71 7.52 15.02
C SER A 114 15.88 8.75 14.12
N THR A 115 17.05 9.37 14.14
CA THR A 115 17.37 10.52 13.27
C THR A 115 17.14 10.20 11.79
N ARG A 116 17.46 8.96 11.37
CA ARG A 116 17.25 8.47 10.00
C ARG A 116 15.77 8.37 9.62
N HIS A 117 14.94 7.73 10.45
CA HIS A 117 13.50 7.59 10.17
C HIS A 117 12.77 8.94 10.26
N HIS A 118 13.19 9.81 11.19
CA HIS A 118 12.67 11.17 11.27
C HIS A 118 12.95 11.95 9.97
N ALA A 119 14.17 11.88 9.44
CA ALA A 119 14.52 12.55 8.18
C ALA A 119 13.66 12.07 6.99
N LEU A 120 13.42 10.75 6.87
CA LEU A 120 12.53 10.20 5.84
C LEU A 120 11.09 10.73 5.98
N LEU A 121 10.54 10.73 7.20
CA LEU A 121 9.17 11.19 7.43
C LEU A 121 9.00 12.69 7.18
N VAL A 122 9.99 13.51 7.56
CA VAL A 122 9.99 14.95 7.22
C VAL A 122 10.05 15.15 5.70
N ALA A 123 10.91 14.42 5.00
CA ALA A 123 11.02 14.51 3.54
C ALA A 123 9.70 14.11 2.83
N VAL A 124 9.02 13.08 3.32
CA VAL A 124 7.67 12.72 2.86
C VAL A 124 6.71 13.89 3.06
N ASP A 125 6.63 14.43 4.28
CA ASP A 125 5.73 15.54 4.58
C ASP A 125 6.00 16.76 3.71
N GLN A 126 7.26 17.14 3.51
CA GLN A 126 7.65 18.26 2.65
C GLN A 126 7.25 18.01 1.19
N LEU A 127 7.66 16.90 0.57
CA LEU A 127 7.32 16.62 -0.83
C LEU A 127 5.81 16.54 -1.08
N ILE A 128 5.03 16.02 -0.13
CA ILE A 128 3.57 15.96 -0.28
C ILE A 128 2.95 17.36 -0.19
N ASN A 129 3.41 18.21 0.74
CA ASN A 129 2.81 19.51 1.04
C ASN A 129 3.33 20.64 0.13
N THR A 130 4.62 20.69 -0.15
CA THR A 130 5.29 21.81 -0.84
C THR A 130 5.83 21.44 -2.22
N LYS A 131 5.88 20.14 -2.55
CA LYS A 131 6.53 19.61 -3.77
C LYS A 131 8.03 19.86 -3.83
N ASP A 132 8.65 20.09 -2.67
CA ASP A 132 10.09 20.30 -2.55
C ASP A 132 10.63 19.74 -1.23
N ILE A 133 11.95 19.61 -1.13
CA ILE A 133 12.67 19.28 0.11
C ILE A 133 13.62 20.44 0.40
N ASP A 134 13.58 20.99 1.62
CA ASP A 134 14.51 22.06 1.98
C ASP A 134 15.95 21.56 2.20
N ASP A 135 16.92 22.48 2.12
CA ASP A 135 18.34 22.17 2.25
C ASP A 135 18.68 21.50 3.59
N GLU A 136 17.97 21.84 4.67
CA GLU A 136 18.19 21.24 5.98
C GLU A 136 17.79 19.76 5.99
N THR A 137 16.62 19.43 5.43
CA THR A 137 16.13 18.07 5.32
C THR A 137 16.97 17.26 4.35
N TRP A 138 17.37 17.86 3.23
CA TRP A 138 18.30 17.24 2.28
C TRP A 138 19.63 16.87 2.94
N ALA A 139 20.27 17.82 3.64
CA ALA A 139 21.52 17.58 4.37
C ALA A 139 21.37 16.53 5.49
N ARG A 140 20.16 16.33 6.04
CA ARG A 140 19.88 15.25 7.00
C ARG A 140 19.82 13.89 6.32
N LEU A 141 19.18 13.80 5.17
CA LEU A 141 19.11 12.55 4.39
C LEU A 141 20.50 12.14 3.87
N ASP A 142 21.28 13.08 3.35
CA ASP A 142 22.60 12.83 2.74
C ASP A 142 23.61 12.20 3.72
N ARG A 143 23.41 12.38 5.03
CA ARG A 143 24.23 11.69 6.06
C ARG A 143 23.97 10.20 6.18
N PHE A 144 22.83 9.71 5.69
CA PHE A 144 22.36 8.34 5.88
C PHE A 144 22.23 7.56 4.58
N PHE A 145 22.00 8.24 3.46
CA PHE A 145 21.69 7.63 2.18
C PHE A 145 22.72 8.05 1.14
N ASN A 146 23.14 7.12 0.29
CA ASN A 146 23.98 7.46 -0.85
C ASN A 146 23.15 8.12 -1.97
N HIS A 147 23.80 8.73 -2.96
CA HIS A 147 23.11 9.44 -4.05
C HIS A 147 22.06 8.58 -4.78
N ARG A 148 22.31 7.28 -4.98
CA ARG A 148 21.33 6.39 -5.63
C ARG A 148 20.08 6.25 -4.76
N GLU A 149 20.25 6.05 -3.46
CA GLU A 149 19.13 5.95 -2.51
C GLU A 149 18.38 7.27 -2.37
N LEU A 150 19.07 8.41 -2.36
CA LEU A 150 18.44 9.74 -2.31
C LEU A 150 17.52 9.97 -3.51
N VAL A 151 18.00 9.66 -4.72
CA VAL A 151 17.17 9.73 -5.94
C VAL A 151 15.99 8.75 -5.84
N GLU A 152 16.22 7.54 -5.35
CA GLU A 152 15.17 6.53 -5.18
C GLU A 152 14.10 6.96 -4.16
N ILE A 153 14.48 7.63 -3.07
CA ILE A 153 13.55 8.20 -2.07
C ILE A 153 12.60 9.20 -2.76
N VAL A 154 13.13 10.16 -3.52
CA VAL A 154 12.31 11.17 -4.21
C VAL A 154 11.38 10.51 -5.23
N LEU A 155 11.90 9.56 -6.02
CA LEU A 155 11.09 8.81 -7.00
C LEU A 155 10.00 7.96 -6.34
N LEU A 156 10.30 7.30 -5.22
CA LEU A 156 9.33 6.51 -4.46
C LEU A 156 8.22 7.40 -3.91
N ILE A 157 8.57 8.52 -3.28
CA ILE A 157 7.58 9.45 -2.70
C ILE A 157 6.70 10.02 -3.82
N GLY A 158 7.30 10.49 -4.91
CA GLY A 158 6.55 11.01 -6.06
C GLY A 158 5.65 9.96 -6.71
N GLN A 159 6.12 8.72 -6.86
CA GLN A 159 5.33 7.63 -7.42
C GLN A 159 4.09 7.33 -6.57
N TYR A 160 4.25 7.25 -5.25
CA TYR A 160 3.14 6.95 -4.36
C TYR A 160 2.19 8.15 -4.15
N ASP A 161 2.68 9.39 -4.22
CA ASP A 161 1.79 10.57 -4.29
C ASP A 161 0.94 10.56 -5.57
N SER A 162 1.57 10.30 -6.71
CA SER A 162 0.90 10.17 -8.01
C SER A 162 -0.12 9.03 -8.02
N LEU A 163 0.25 7.88 -7.43
CA LEU A 163 -0.62 6.72 -7.32
C LEU A 163 -1.82 6.99 -6.42
N ALA A 164 -1.61 7.56 -5.23
CA ALA A 164 -2.67 8.01 -4.32
C ALA A 164 -3.63 8.98 -5.03
N THR A 165 -3.07 9.92 -5.79
CA THR A 165 -3.85 10.88 -6.60
C THR A 165 -4.72 10.17 -7.61
N THR A 166 -4.15 9.21 -8.35
CA THR A 166 -4.85 8.43 -9.36
C THR A 166 -5.95 7.57 -8.75
N ILE A 167 -5.67 6.85 -7.67
CA ILE A 167 -6.63 6.04 -6.93
C ILE A 167 -7.83 6.89 -6.49
N ARG A 168 -7.57 8.03 -5.85
CA ARG A 168 -8.63 8.91 -5.36
C ARG A 168 -9.40 9.57 -6.50
N ALA A 169 -8.71 10.03 -7.54
CA ALA A 169 -9.33 10.64 -8.70
C ALA A 169 -10.21 9.64 -9.45
N LEU A 170 -9.79 8.39 -9.61
CA LEU A 170 -10.59 7.36 -10.27
C LEU A 170 -11.63 6.72 -9.35
N ARG A 171 -11.58 7.02 -8.04
CA ARG A 171 -12.41 6.41 -6.99
C ARG A 171 -12.29 4.88 -6.98
N ILE A 172 -11.06 4.39 -7.10
CA ILE A 172 -10.78 2.95 -7.08
C ILE A 172 -11.22 2.39 -5.73
N GLU A 173 -12.00 1.32 -5.78
CA GLU A 173 -12.58 0.68 -4.60
C GLU A 173 -11.54 -0.16 -3.86
N ARG A 174 -11.70 -0.29 -2.54
CA ARG A 174 -10.85 -1.16 -1.71
C ARG A 174 -11.02 -2.61 -2.13
N ASP A 175 -9.92 -3.37 -2.11
CA ASP A 175 -9.96 -4.79 -2.45
C ASP A 175 -10.70 -5.59 -1.37
N GLN A 176 -11.65 -6.42 -1.80
CA GLN A 176 -12.42 -7.28 -0.91
C GLN A 176 -11.74 -8.63 -0.75
N ARG A 177 -11.45 -9.00 0.50
CA ARG A 177 -10.87 -10.30 0.83
C ARG A 177 -11.89 -11.41 0.64
N ILE A 178 -11.42 -12.54 0.14
CA ILE A 178 -12.19 -13.79 0.17
C ILE A 178 -12.17 -14.32 1.60
N VAL A 179 -13.25 -14.08 2.36
CA VAL A 179 -13.46 -14.71 3.67
C VAL A 179 -14.01 -16.12 3.40
N LYS A 180 -13.29 -17.17 3.83
CA LYS A 180 -13.87 -18.52 3.84
C LYS A 180 -15.01 -18.54 4.87
N PRO A 181 -16.19 -19.13 4.57
CA PRO A 181 -17.23 -19.32 5.58
C PRO A 181 -16.62 -20.01 6.80
N GLN A 182 -16.82 -19.45 7.99
CA GLN A 182 -16.53 -20.18 9.22
C GLN A 182 -17.42 -21.44 9.20
N ARG A 183 -16.83 -22.62 9.40
CA ARG A 183 -17.63 -23.82 9.69
C ARG A 183 -18.41 -23.51 10.97
N ILE A 184 -19.72 -23.39 10.87
CA ILE A 184 -20.60 -23.43 12.03
C ILE A 184 -20.40 -24.83 12.61
N VAL A 185 -19.71 -24.91 13.75
CA VAL A 185 -19.68 -26.15 14.54
C VAL A 185 -21.04 -26.16 15.23
N GLU A 186 -21.98 -26.94 14.68
CA GLU A 186 -23.25 -27.17 15.37
C GLU A 186 -22.95 -27.77 16.76
N PRO A 187 -23.53 -27.23 17.84
CA PRO A 187 -23.38 -27.82 19.15
C PRO A 187 -23.96 -29.24 19.11
N GLN A 188 -23.17 -30.22 19.57
CA GLN A 188 -23.67 -31.59 19.69
C GLN A 188 -24.87 -31.62 20.64
N PRO A 189 -25.94 -32.37 20.30
CA PRO A 189 -27.09 -32.50 21.19
C PRO A 189 -26.63 -33.13 22.50
N SER A 190 -26.93 -32.46 23.62
CA SER A 190 -26.66 -32.98 24.95
C SER A 190 -27.52 -34.23 25.17
N HIS A 191 -26.90 -35.40 25.16
CA HIS A 191 -27.53 -36.61 25.66
C HIS A 191 -27.65 -36.50 27.19
N GLY A 192 -28.88 -36.41 27.68
CA GLY A 192 -29.20 -36.75 29.07
C GLY A 192 -30.15 -35.79 29.77
N GLN A 193 -31.42 -36.17 29.83
CA GLN A 193 -32.04 -36.59 31.10
C GLN A 193 -33.44 -37.17 30.80
N LEU A 194 -33.49 -38.51 30.79
CA LEU A 194 -34.70 -39.30 31.01
C LEU A 194 -34.66 -39.75 32.49
N ALA A 195 -35.84 -39.75 33.14
CA ALA A 195 -36.14 -40.17 34.52
C ALA A 195 -35.78 -39.14 35.61
N GLU A 196 -36.60 -38.84 36.62
CA GLU A 196 -37.54 -39.70 37.37
C GLU A 196 -38.82 -38.94 37.82
N ARG A 197 -39.92 -39.71 37.93
CA ARG A 197 -41.05 -39.49 38.82
C ARG A 197 -40.94 -40.49 39.95
#